data_AF-A0A945VIU0-F1
#
_entry.id   AF-A0A945VIU0-F1
#
_cell.length_a   1.000
_cell.length_b   1.000
_cell.length_c   1.000
_cell.angle_alpha   90.00
_cell.angle_beta   90.00
_cell.angle_gamma   90.00
#
_symmetry.space_group_name_H-M   'P 1'
#
loop_
_entity.id
_entity.type
_entity.pdbx_description
1 polymer ?
#
loop_
_entity_poly.entity_id
_entity_poly.type
_entity_poly.pdbx_seq_one_letter_code
_entity_poly.pdbx_strand_id
1 'polypeptide(L)'
;MKTNKKNGFTLIELIMVMIILGIMAAVAIPRYLETIQKSEVASEDAVVNNIVVALENYAQNKMLSEGRRYWPSNPFDALVTKPQSYSLEGTPCDEDNEWTFVVDASDGAFTGYISHQRADNSRFQWSYNKGINTGTDNDATGTLYKRSDLGTGGSEILFK
;
A
#
# COMPACT_ATOMS: atom_id res chain seq x y z
N MET A 1 -30.60 57.43 -19.98
CA MET A 1 -29.67 56.48 -20.62
C MET A 1 -28.56 56.20 -19.61
N LYS A 2 -28.52 55.02 -18.97
CA LYS A 2 -27.49 54.70 -17.97
C LYS A 2 -26.18 54.33 -18.70
N THR A 3 -25.15 55.13 -18.54
CA THR A 3 -23.80 54.86 -19.07
C THR A 3 -23.10 53.83 -18.19
N ASN A 4 -22.92 52.61 -18.70
CA ASN A 4 -22.12 51.58 -18.03
C ASN A 4 -20.63 51.99 -18.10
N LYS A 5 -20.04 52.39 -16.96
CA LYS A 5 -18.58 52.49 -16.84
C LYS A 5 -17.99 51.08 -16.94
N LYS A 6 -17.27 50.81 -18.03
CA LYS A 6 -16.42 49.62 -18.14
C LYS A 6 -15.17 49.87 -17.29
N ASN A 7 -15.15 49.33 -16.08
CA ASN A 7 -13.93 49.30 -15.26
C ASN A 7 -13.00 48.24 -15.86
N GLY A 8 -11.97 48.68 -16.60
CA GLY A 8 -10.93 47.80 -17.13
C GLY A 8 -9.93 47.41 -16.03
N PHE A 9 -9.40 46.19 -16.13
CA PHE A 9 -8.33 45.68 -15.25
C PHE A 9 -7.05 46.50 -15.44
N THR A 10 -6.37 46.88 -14.37
CA THR A 10 -5.09 47.59 -14.47
C THR A 10 -3.91 46.61 -14.54
N LEU A 11 -2.81 47.03 -15.18
CA LEU A 11 -1.58 46.23 -15.22
C LEU A 11 -1.00 46.01 -13.82
N ILE A 12 -1.13 46.99 -12.92
CA ILE A 12 -0.61 46.89 -11.56
C ILE A 12 -1.38 45.85 -10.73
N GLU A 13 -2.69 45.73 -10.93
CA GLU A 13 -3.50 44.67 -10.29
C GLU A 13 -3.04 43.27 -10.73
N LEU A 14 -2.77 43.09 -12.02
CA LEU A 14 -2.27 41.82 -12.52
C LEU A 14 -0.89 41.46 -11.96
N ILE A 15 0.00 42.45 -11.83
CA ILE A 15 1.35 42.26 -11.26
C ILE A 15 1.26 41.89 -9.77
N MET A 16 0.44 42.58 -8.97
CA MET A 16 0.27 42.23 -7.56
C MET A 16 -0.28 40.81 -7.38
N VAL A 17 -1.25 40.40 -8.20
CA VAL A 17 -1.80 39.04 -8.17
C VAL A 17 -0.73 38.01 -8.49
N MET A 18 0.10 38.25 -9.51
CA MET A 18 1.21 37.35 -9.86
C MET A 18 2.24 37.22 -8.73
N ILE A 19 2.57 38.32 -8.05
CA ILE A 19 3.49 38.30 -6.91
C ILE A 19 2.93 37.46 -5.76
N ILE A 20 1.66 37.66 -5.41
CA ILE A 20 1.01 36.90 -4.33
C ILE A 20 0.94 35.41 -4.69
N LEU A 21 0.53 35.08 -5.93
CA LEU A 21 0.52 33.70 -6.42
C LEU A 21 1.92 33.07 -6.44
N GLY A 22 2.95 33.83 -6.77
CA GLY A 22 4.34 33.38 -6.75
C GLY A 22 4.81 32.98 -5.35
N ILE A 23 4.53 33.82 -4.34
CA ILE A 23 4.88 33.52 -2.93
C ILE A 23 4.06 32.32 -2.43
N MET A 24 2.76 32.27 -2.73
CA MET A 24 1.93 31.14 -2.32
C MET A 24 2.37 29.83 -2.98
N ALA A 25 2.69 29.84 -4.27
CA ALA A 25 3.14 28.65 -4.98
C ALA A 25 4.43 28.07 -4.40
N ALA A 26 5.39 28.93 -4.03
CA ALA A 26 6.66 28.52 -3.43
C ALA A 26 6.48 27.71 -2.12
N VAL A 27 5.45 28.03 -1.32
CA VAL A 27 5.17 27.33 -0.05
C VAL A 27 4.14 26.21 -0.22
N ALA A 28 3.13 26.39 -1.07
CA ALA A 28 2.04 25.45 -1.23
C ALA A 28 2.45 24.17 -1.95
N ILE A 29 3.26 24.28 -3.03
CA ILE A 29 3.69 23.12 -3.82
C ILE A 29 4.44 22.08 -2.98
N PRO A 30 5.52 22.42 -2.23
CA PRO A 30 6.26 21.41 -1.47
C PRO A 30 5.39 20.75 -0.38
N ARG A 31 4.54 21.53 0.30
CA ARG A 31 3.62 21.00 1.31
C ARG A 31 2.57 20.06 0.71
N TYR A 32 2.10 20.37 -0.49
CA TYR A 32 1.14 19.54 -1.21
C TYR A 32 1.75 18.18 -1.59
N LEU A 33 2.98 18.18 -2.11
CA LEU A 33 3.71 16.94 -2.43
C LEU A 33 3.94 16.06 -1.20
N GLU A 34 4.36 16.65 -0.08
CA GLU A 34 4.52 15.92 1.19
C GLU A 34 3.19 15.33 1.68
N THR A 35 2.08 16.05 1.49
CA THR A 35 0.75 15.59 1.89
C THR A 35 0.30 14.39 1.05
N ILE A 36 0.58 14.39 -0.26
CA ILE A 36 0.30 13.26 -1.14
C ILE A 36 1.09 12.03 -0.68
N GLN A 37 2.40 12.16 -0.49
CA GLN A 37 3.25 11.05 -0.05
C GLN A 37 2.78 10.44 1.28
N LYS A 38 2.40 11.28 2.25
CA LYS A 38 1.84 10.81 3.53
C LYS A 38 0.51 10.11 3.35
N SER A 39 -0.33 10.58 2.43
CA SER A 39 -1.62 9.94 2.13
C SER A 39 -1.43 8.57 1.46
N GLU A 40 -0.45 8.42 0.57
CA GLU A 40 -0.10 7.14 -0.05
C GLU A 40 0.40 6.15 1.00
N VAL A 41 1.33 6.57 1.87
CA VAL A 41 1.83 5.76 3.00
C VAL A 41 0.69 5.30 3.90
N ALA A 42 -0.23 6.19 4.25
CA ALA A 42 -1.38 5.86 5.10
C ALA A 42 -2.38 4.91 4.42
N SER A 43 -2.58 5.05 3.10
CA SER A 43 -3.40 4.15 2.30
C SER A 43 -2.82 2.73 2.28
N GLU A 44 -1.51 2.61 2.05
CA GLU A 44 -0.78 1.34 2.10
C GLU A 44 -0.90 0.68 3.48
N ASP A 45 -0.71 1.44 4.55
CA ASP A 45 -0.86 0.93 5.91
C ASP A 45 -2.30 0.46 6.18
N ALA A 46 -3.30 1.16 5.67
CA ALA A 46 -4.69 0.72 5.79
C ALA A 46 -4.94 -0.62 5.08
N VAL A 47 -4.43 -0.78 3.84
CA VAL A 47 -4.55 -2.04 3.09
C VAL A 47 -3.86 -3.18 3.84
N VAL A 48 -2.62 -2.98 4.27
CA VAL A 48 -1.83 -4.01 4.96
C VAL A 48 -2.44 -4.37 6.32
N ASN A 49 -2.91 -3.39 7.09
CA ASN A 49 -3.61 -3.66 8.35
C ASN A 49 -4.92 -4.45 8.13
N ASN A 50 -5.66 -4.16 7.06
CA ASN A 50 -6.82 -4.96 6.68
C ASN A 50 -6.44 -6.40 6.35
N ILE A 51 -5.30 -6.61 5.66
CA ILE A 51 -4.76 -7.95 5.41
C ILE A 51 -4.42 -8.65 6.72
N VAL A 52 -3.74 -7.99 7.67
CA VAL A 52 -3.41 -8.57 8.99
C VAL A 52 -4.67 -9.03 9.72
N VAL A 53 -5.69 -8.18 9.79
CA VAL A 53 -6.97 -8.52 10.43
C VAL A 53 -7.66 -9.68 9.71
N ALA A 54 -7.63 -9.68 8.38
CA ALA A 54 -8.22 -10.75 7.57
C ALA A 54 -7.49 -12.09 7.76
N LEU A 55 -6.15 -12.08 7.80
CA LEU A 55 -5.32 -13.25 8.07
C LEU A 55 -5.60 -13.85 9.44
N GLU A 56 -5.77 -13.00 10.46
CA GLU A 56 -6.12 -13.43 11.81
C GLU A 56 -7.51 -14.08 11.85
N ASN A 57 -8.51 -13.45 11.21
CA ASN A 57 -9.86 -14.01 11.10
C ASN A 57 -9.87 -15.34 10.32
N TYR A 58 -9.08 -15.44 9.26
CA TYR A 58 -8.91 -16.67 8.48
C TYR A 58 -8.36 -17.79 9.37
N ALA A 59 -7.27 -17.53 10.10
CA ALA A 59 -6.67 -18.50 11.00
C ALA A 59 -7.64 -18.93 12.12
N GLN A 60 -8.43 -18.01 12.68
CA GLN A 60 -9.47 -18.33 13.67
C GLN A 60 -10.58 -19.20 13.09
N ASN A 61 -11.05 -18.91 11.87
CA ASN A 61 -12.05 -19.74 11.21
C ASN A 61 -11.53 -21.18 11.00
N LYS A 62 -10.28 -21.32 10.59
CA LYS A 62 -9.62 -22.62 10.41
C LYS A 62 -9.40 -23.38 11.72
N MET A 63 -9.14 -22.68 12.82
CA MET A 63 -9.12 -23.29 14.14
C MET A 63 -10.46 -23.92 14.50
N LEU A 64 -11.57 -23.26 14.17
CA LEU A 64 -12.91 -23.78 14.47
C LEU A 64 -13.30 -24.94 13.55
N SER A 65 -12.95 -24.89 12.26
CA SER A 65 -13.36 -25.90 11.28
C SER A 65 -12.46 -27.14 11.26
N GLU A 66 -11.15 -26.95 11.43
CA GLU A 66 -10.12 -27.98 11.21
C GLU A 66 -9.26 -28.22 12.48
N GLY A 67 -9.55 -27.51 13.58
CA GLY A 67 -8.84 -27.66 14.86
C GLY A 67 -7.42 -27.09 14.86
N ARG A 68 -7.02 -26.37 13.80
CA ARG A 68 -5.66 -25.85 13.61
C ARG A 68 -5.66 -24.49 12.93
N ARG A 69 -4.73 -23.61 13.33
CA ARG A 69 -4.54 -22.27 12.73
C ARG A 69 -3.54 -22.33 11.58
N TYR A 70 -3.98 -22.07 10.36
CA TYR A 70 -3.09 -21.87 9.23
C TYR A 70 -3.50 -20.66 8.41
N TRP A 71 -2.57 -20.17 7.61
CA TRP A 71 -2.74 -18.98 6.77
C TRP A 71 -2.84 -19.37 5.29
N PRO A 72 -3.52 -18.55 4.46
CA PRO A 72 -3.65 -18.83 3.04
C PRO A 72 -2.30 -18.69 2.33
N SER A 73 -2.11 -19.37 1.20
CA SER A 73 -0.90 -19.22 0.38
C SER A 73 -0.73 -17.80 -0.16
N ASN A 74 -1.83 -17.13 -0.49
CA ASN A 74 -1.85 -15.73 -0.89
C ASN A 74 -2.59 -14.90 0.19
N PRO A 75 -1.95 -13.87 0.78
CA PRO A 75 -2.55 -13.09 1.85
C PRO A 75 -3.79 -12.29 1.40
N PHE A 76 -3.92 -11.96 0.11
CA PHE A 76 -5.11 -11.30 -0.43
C PHE A 76 -6.34 -12.20 -0.49
N ASP A 77 -6.19 -13.53 -0.39
CA ASP A 77 -7.33 -14.45 -0.37
C ASP A 77 -8.04 -14.49 0.99
N ALA A 78 -7.43 -13.94 2.04
CA ALA A 78 -8.11 -13.73 3.31
C ALA A 78 -9.12 -12.57 3.25
N LEU A 79 -8.94 -11.63 2.30
CA LEU A 79 -9.79 -10.46 2.17
C LEU A 79 -11.11 -10.80 1.46
N VAL A 80 -12.21 -10.24 1.97
CA VAL A 80 -13.53 -10.34 1.33
C VAL A 80 -13.58 -9.52 0.03
N THR A 81 -12.91 -8.36 0.01
CA THR A 81 -12.83 -7.50 -1.16
C THR A 81 -11.36 -7.15 -1.39
N LYS A 82 -10.84 -7.55 -2.54
CA LYS A 82 -9.48 -7.25 -2.96
C LYS A 82 -9.38 -5.76 -3.39
N PRO A 83 -8.22 -5.11 -3.21
CA PRO A 83 -7.99 -3.78 -3.75
C PRO A 83 -8.31 -3.75 -5.25
N GLN A 84 -8.88 -2.65 -5.75
CA GLN A 84 -9.24 -2.53 -7.17
C GLN A 84 -8.04 -2.64 -8.12
N SER A 85 -6.87 -2.21 -7.66
CA SER A 85 -5.60 -2.31 -8.39
C SER A 85 -4.81 -3.58 -8.07
N TYR A 86 -5.46 -4.61 -7.50
CA TYR A 86 -4.82 -5.89 -7.26
C TYR A 86 -4.74 -6.73 -8.54
N SER A 87 -3.51 -7.10 -8.91
CA SER A 87 -3.21 -7.94 -10.06
C SER A 87 -2.78 -9.36 -9.64
N LEU A 88 -3.13 -10.34 -10.49
CA LEU A 88 -2.88 -11.77 -10.28
C LEU A 88 -1.67 -12.29 -11.06
N GLU A 89 -0.85 -11.40 -11.62
CA GLU A 89 0.25 -11.77 -12.51
C GLU A 89 1.37 -12.57 -11.81
N GLY A 90 1.46 -12.49 -10.48
CA GLY A 90 2.48 -13.19 -9.72
C GLY A 90 3.89 -12.63 -9.92
N THR A 91 4.00 -11.49 -10.59
CA THR A 91 5.21 -10.70 -10.82
C THR A 91 5.24 -9.50 -9.87
N PRO A 92 6.43 -8.93 -9.59
CA PRO A 92 6.51 -7.67 -8.86
C PRO A 92 5.78 -6.56 -9.63
N CYS A 93 5.14 -5.65 -8.88
CA CYS A 93 4.44 -4.49 -9.43
C CYS A 93 5.28 -3.75 -10.48
N ASP A 94 4.63 -3.39 -11.59
CA ASP A 94 5.23 -2.62 -12.68
C ASP A 94 4.39 -1.40 -13.10
N GLU A 95 3.11 -1.37 -12.73
CA GLU A 95 2.21 -0.25 -12.94
C GLU A 95 1.97 0.60 -11.67
N ASP A 96 1.60 1.87 -11.86
CA ASP A 96 1.36 2.79 -10.75
C ASP A 96 0.10 2.41 -9.96
N ASN A 97 0.21 2.43 -8.64
CA ASN A 97 -0.81 2.02 -7.66
C ASN A 97 -1.17 0.53 -7.68
N GLU A 98 -0.43 -0.29 -8.43
CA GLU A 98 -0.67 -1.72 -8.53
C GLU A 98 -0.31 -2.45 -7.23
N TRP A 99 -1.11 -3.43 -6.84
CA TRP A 99 -0.80 -4.39 -5.79
C TRP A 99 -0.63 -5.78 -6.38
N THR A 100 0.46 -6.47 -6.04
CA THR A 100 0.66 -7.86 -6.46
C THR A 100 1.10 -8.71 -5.28
N PHE A 101 0.98 -10.03 -5.43
CA PHE A 101 1.59 -10.99 -4.53
C PHE A 101 2.50 -11.92 -5.31
N VAL A 102 3.78 -11.94 -4.96
CA VAL A 102 4.80 -12.76 -5.59
C VAL A 102 5.14 -13.90 -4.65
N VAL A 103 4.99 -15.13 -5.14
CA VAL A 103 5.42 -16.33 -4.40
C VAL A 103 6.92 -16.52 -4.62
N ASP A 104 7.66 -16.72 -3.54
CA ASP A 104 9.04 -17.15 -3.64
C ASP A 104 9.08 -18.67 -3.83
N ALA A 105 9.37 -19.08 -5.06
CA ALA A 105 9.43 -20.49 -5.44
C ALA A 105 10.65 -21.22 -4.86
N SER A 106 11.66 -20.49 -4.36
CA SER A 106 12.92 -21.08 -3.86
C SER A 106 12.77 -21.80 -2.52
N ASP A 107 11.80 -21.40 -1.70
CA ASP A 107 11.60 -21.90 -0.32
C ASP A 107 10.39 -22.83 -0.18
N GLY A 108 9.89 -23.39 -1.29
CA GLY A 108 8.88 -24.46 -1.25
C GLY A 108 7.44 -24.02 -0.96
N ALA A 109 6.99 -22.89 -1.51
CA ALA A 109 5.60 -22.38 -1.48
C ALA A 109 5.10 -21.84 -0.11
N PHE A 110 5.99 -21.63 0.85
CA PHE A 110 5.65 -21.04 2.16
C PHE A 110 5.90 -19.54 2.23
N THR A 111 6.86 -19.04 1.45
CA THR A 111 7.32 -17.65 1.46
C THR A 111 6.90 -16.91 0.19
N GLY A 112 6.72 -15.60 0.34
CA GLY A 112 6.40 -14.67 -0.74
C GLY A 112 6.44 -13.26 -0.23
N TYR A 113 6.02 -12.31 -1.05
CA TYR A 113 5.88 -10.92 -0.63
C TYR A 113 4.75 -10.24 -1.38
N ILE A 114 4.06 -9.36 -0.66
CA ILE A 114 3.17 -8.38 -1.29
C ILE A 114 4.05 -7.29 -1.87
N SER A 115 3.76 -6.83 -3.08
CA SER A 115 4.46 -5.68 -3.68
C SER A 115 3.47 -4.59 -4.07
N HIS A 116 3.91 -3.33 -3.95
CA HIS A 116 3.14 -2.16 -4.35
C HIS A 116 4.03 -1.06 -4.93
N GLN A 117 3.56 -0.41 -5.98
CA GLN A 117 4.20 0.75 -6.61
C GLN A 117 3.36 2.02 -6.39
N ARG A 118 4.00 3.08 -5.91
CA ARG A 118 3.36 4.41 -5.77
C ARG A 118 3.38 5.19 -7.09
N ALA A 119 2.66 6.31 -7.13
CA ALA A 119 2.62 7.20 -8.29
C ALA A 119 3.96 7.90 -8.62
N ASP A 120 4.94 7.86 -7.71
CA ASP A 120 6.31 8.32 -7.93
C ASP A 120 7.25 7.20 -8.42
N ASN A 121 6.70 6.04 -8.81
CA ASN A 121 7.40 4.81 -9.18
C ASN A 121 8.25 4.18 -8.09
N SER A 122 8.18 4.65 -6.84
CA SER A 122 8.79 3.94 -5.71
C SER A 122 8.05 2.64 -5.42
N ARG A 123 8.81 1.56 -5.18
CA ARG A 123 8.27 0.21 -5.00
C ARG A 123 8.61 -0.32 -3.62
N PHE A 124 7.60 -0.83 -2.95
CA PHE A 124 7.71 -1.40 -1.62
C PHE A 124 7.22 -2.83 -1.60
N GLN A 125 7.68 -3.57 -0.60
CA GLN A 125 7.22 -4.92 -0.35
C GLN A 125 6.92 -5.18 1.12
N TRP A 126 6.12 -6.21 1.36
CA TRP A 126 5.87 -6.79 2.68
C TRP A 126 6.10 -8.29 2.57
N SER A 127 7.19 -8.76 3.18
CA SER A 127 7.51 -10.19 3.19
C SER A 127 6.46 -10.95 3.97
N TYR A 128 5.99 -12.06 3.40
CA TYR A 128 4.95 -12.90 3.94
C TYR A 128 5.43 -14.35 3.96
N ASN A 129 5.19 -15.01 5.09
CA ASN A 129 5.39 -16.45 5.23
C ASN A 129 4.09 -17.03 5.80
N LYS A 130 3.47 -17.98 5.12
CA LYS A 130 2.23 -18.61 5.62
C LYS A 130 2.48 -19.58 6.78
N GLY A 131 3.75 -19.92 7.03
CA GLY A 131 4.17 -20.89 8.02
C GLY A 131 4.00 -22.33 7.55
N ILE A 132 4.44 -23.27 8.38
CA ILE A 132 4.29 -24.71 8.15
C ILE A 132 3.16 -25.19 9.06
N ASN A 133 2.14 -25.84 8.50
CA ASN A 133 1.08 -26.46 9.28
C ASN A 133 0.79 -27.85 8.73
N THR A 134 1.67 -28.78 9.08
CA THR A 134 1.63 -30.19 8.70
C THR A 134 1.07 -31.07 9.81
N GLY A 135 0.84 -30.49 10.99
CA GLY A 135 0.44 -31.20 12.19
C GLY A 135 1.56 -32.02 12.83
N THR A 136 2.80 -31.68 12.51
CA THR A 136 4.01 -32.29 13.07
C THR A 136 4.71 -31.30 14.01
N ASP A 137 5.74 -31.74 14.71
CA ASP A 137 6.53 -30.88 15.61
C ASP A 137 7.30 -29.77 14.87
N ASN A 138 7.30 -29.78 13.53
CA ASN A 138 7.90 -28.75 12.67
C ASN A 138 6.93 -27.61 12.31
N ASP A 139 5.72 -27.60 12.88
CA ASP A 139 4.75 -26.55 12.60
C ASP A 139 5.29 -25.18 13.02
N ALA A 140 5.21 -24.22 12.10
CA ALA A 140 5.70 -22.87 12.26
C ALA A 140 4.57 -21.88 11.97
N THR A 141 4.37 -20.92 12.87
CA THR A 141 3.40 -19.85 12.70
C THR A 141 3.74 -18.97 11.49
N GLY A 142 2.72 -18.55 10.73
CA GLY A 142 2.90 -17.60 9.65
C GLY A 142 3.36 -16.23 10.16
N THR A 143 4.02 -15.45 9.31
CA THR A 143 4.48 -14.10 9.62
C THR A 143 4.22 -13.15 8.46
N LEU A 144 3.96 -11.89 8.79
CA LEU A 144 3.99 -10.77 7.85
C LEU A 144 4.95 -9.73 8.40
N TYR A 145 5.85 -9.23 7.55
CA TYR A 145 6.83 -8.23 7.93
C TYR A 145 6.35 -6.83 7.62
N LYS A 146 6.94 -5.85 8.29
CA LYS A 146 6.75 -4.43 7.98
C LYS A 146 7.28 -4.11 6.58
N ARG A 147 6.86 -2.94 6.11
CA ARG A 147 7.25 -2.38 4.81
C ARG A 147 8.77 -2.33 4.66
N SER A 148 9.27 -2.79 3.53
CA SER A 148 10.67 -2.66 3.12
C SER A 148 10.76 -2.24 1.65
N ASP A 149 11.92 -1.79 1.21
CA ASP A 149 12.18 -1.58 -0.21
C ASP A 149 12.10 -2.93 -0.96
N LEU A 150 11.59 -2.88 -2.20
CA LEU A 150 11.48 -4.06 -3.04
C LEU A 150 12.85 -4.75 -3.21
N GLY A 151 12.91 -6.06 -2.97
CA GLY A 151 14.11 -6.88 -3.05
C GLY A 151 15.00 -6.91 -1.81
N THR A 152 14.73 -6.11 -0.77
CA THR A 152 15.59 -6.08 0.44
C THR A 152 15.16 -7.08 1.52
N GLY A 153 13.89 -7.51 1.50
CA GLY A 153 13.32 -8.37 2.53
C GLY A 153 12.89 -7.60 3.78
N GLY A 154 11.92 -8.15 4.52
CA GLY A 154 11.48 -7.57 5.78
C GLY A 154 12.44 -7.87 6.93
N SER A 155 12.76 -6.86 7.75
CA SER A 155 13.62 -7.00 8.93
C SER A 155 12.83 -7.06 10.25
N GLU A 156 11.63 -6.48 10.28
CA GLU A 156 10.76 -6.42 11.45
C GLU A 156 9.42 -7.09 11.19
N ILE A 157 8.97 -7.93 12.13
CA ILE A 157 7.69 -8.62 12.04
C ILE A 157 6.56 -7.64 12.40
N LEU A 158 5.55 -7.57 11.54
CA LEU A 158 4.31 -6.84 11.77
C LEU A 158 3.24 -7.73 12.42
N PHE A 159 3.16 -8.99 11.99
CA PHE A 159 2.18 -9.97 12.45
C PHE A 159 2.82 -11.37 12.54
N LYS A 160 2.43 -12.13 13.58
CA LYS A 160 2.79 -13.54 13.80
C LYS A 160 1.65 -14.22 14.54
#